data_AF-H5SG84-F1
#
_entry.id   AF-H5SG84-F1
#
_cell.length_a   1.000
_cell.length_b   1.000
_cell.length_c   1.000
_cell.angle_alpha   90.00
_cell.angle_beta   90.00
_cell.angle_gamma   90.00
#
_symmetry.space_group_name_H-M   'P 1'
#
loop_
_entity.id
_entity.type
_entity.pdbx_description
1 polymer ?
#
loop_
_entity_poly.entity_id
_entity_poly.type
_entity_poly.pdbx_seq_one_letter_code
_entity_poly.pdbx_strand_id
1 'polypeptide(L)'
;MKKNYRELAKRFEITIFADPDDPNWFCARVPDIPTIFTGGPNPTAALQQAQEAIEGYLTICEEDGLPICKPKPAYTEEITVRLPRDVHRHLLRHAERQGRSIQEVISEILEQELHNQHTSSRRRTVHSNRL
;
A
#
# COMPACT_ATOMS: atom_id res chain seq x y z
N MET A 1 19.10 -8.08 26.03
CA MET A 1 18.42 -6.78 25.82
C MET A 1 17.05 -7.09 25.22
N LYS A 2 15.94 -6.77 25.91
CA LYS A 2 14.61 -6.90 25.29
C LYS A 2 14.55 -5.90 24.13
N LYS A 3 14.34 -6.37 22.90
CA LYS A 3 14.11 -5.46 21.77
C LYS A 3 12.85 -4.65 22.05
N ASN A 4 12.86 -3.38 21.68
CA ASN A 4 11.71 -2.50 21.85
C ASN A 4 10.70 -2.73 20.71
N TYR A 5 9.93 -3.83 20.80
CA TYR A 5 8.94 -4.18 19.80
C TYR A 5 7.80 -3.19 19.71
N ARG A 6 7.51 -2.47 20.78
CA ARG A 6 6.54 -1.36 20.78
C ARG A 6 6.91 -0.27 19.78
N GLU A 7 8.18 0.10 19.70
CA GLU A 7 8.66 1.08 18.70
C GLU A 7 8.73 0.49 17.28
N LEU A 8 8.98 -0.81 17.16
CA LEU A 8 8.97 -1.48 15.86
C LEU A 8 7.55 -1.63 15.31
N ALA A 9 6.57 -1.91 16.16
CA ALA A 9 5.15 -2.06 15.80
C ALA A 9 4.58 -0.81 15.11
N LYS A 10 5.01 0.39 15.55
CA LYS A 10 4.61 1.67 14.93
C LYS A 10 5.10 1.87 13.50
N ARG A 11 6.07 1.06 13.04
CA ARG A 11 6.65 1.18 11.69
C ARG A 11 5.94 0.30 10.66
N PHE A 12 5.07 -0.60 11.10
CA PHE A 12 4.28 -1.44 10.19
C PHE A 12 3.17 -0.62 9.55
N GLU A 13 2.90 -0.92 8.28
CA GLU A 13 1.71 -0.41 7.62
C GLU A 13 0.46 -1.11 8.19
N ILE A 14 -0.55 -0.32 8.52
CA ILE A 14 -1.82 -0.80 9.06
C ILE A 14 -2.93 -0.21 8.19
N THR A 15 -3.68 -1.07 7.50
CA THR A 15 -4.86 -0.65 6.75
C THR A 15 -6.06 -0.65 7.68
N ILE A 16 -6.75 0.49 7.80
CA ILE A 16 -7.98 0.65 8.58
C ILE A 16 -9.15 0.85 7.64
N PHE A 17 -10.27 0.17 7.91
CA PHE A 17 -11.50 0.29 7.13
C PHE A 17 -12.71 0.10 8.04
N ALA A 18 -13.85 0.67 7.65
CA ALA A 18 -15.11 0.48 8.37
C ALA A 18 -15.60 -0.96 8.19
N ASP A 19 -16.18 -1.54 9.24
CA ASP A 19 -16.81 -2.84 9.16
C ASP A 19 -18.06 -2.74 8.27
N PRO A 20 -18.24 -3.64 7.28
CA PRO A 20 -19.40 -3.60 6.39
C PRO A 20 -20.72 -3.95 7.09
N ASP A 21 -20.66 -4.70 8.19
CA ASP A 21 -21.81 -5.19 8.94
C ASP A 21 -22.09 -4.35 10.20
N ASP A 22 -21.08 -3.63 10.73
CA ASP A 22 -21.24 -2.69 11.85
C ASP A 22 -20.69 -1.28 11.52
N PRO A 23 -21.56 -0.29 11.27
CA PRO A 23 -21.14 1.07 10.90
C PRO A 23 -20.41 1.83 12.02
N ASN A 24 -20.46 1.35 13.27
CA ASN A 24 -19.75 1.95 14.40
C ASN A 24 -18.43 1.22 14.72
N TRP A 25 -18.04 0.25 13.90
CA TRP A 25 -16.84 -0.53 14.09
C TRP A 25 -15.83 -0.31 12.96
N PHE A 26 -14.56 -0.28 13.33
CA PHE A 26 -13.45 -0.17 12.40
C PHE A 26 -12.56 -1.38 12.54
N CYS A 27 -12.22 -2.00 11.41
CA CYS A 27 -11.29 -3.10 11.32
C CYS A 27 -9.88 -2.58 10.99
N ALA A 28 -8.86 -3.27 11.48
CA ALA A 28 -7.47 -3.03 11.16
C ALA A 28 -6.80 -4.33 10.72
N ARG A 29 -6.05 -4.28 9.63
CA ARG A 29 -5.23 -5.38 9.12
C ARG A 29 -3.79 -4.94 8.94
N VAL A 30 -2.85 -5.86 9.11
CA VAL A 30 -1.41 -5.63 8.91
C VAL A 30 -0.96 -6.43 7.69
N PRO A 31 -0.73 -5.81 6.51
CA PRO A 31 -0.39 -6.55 5.30
C PRO A 31 0.86 -7.45 5.44
N ASP A 32 1.86 -6.98 6.19
CA ASP A 32 3.09 -7.72 6.46
C ASP A 32 2.90 -8.88 7.45
N ILE A 33 1.82 -8.87 8.24
CA ILE A 33 1.47 -9.93 9.20
C ILE A 33 -0.02 -10.25 9.05
N PRO A 34 -0.42 -10.98 7.98
CA PRO A 34 -1.83 -11.19 7.63
C PRO A 34 -2.65 -11.91 8.71
N THR A 35 -1.99 -12.56 9.67
CA THR A 35 -2.63 -13.19 10.83
C THR A 35 -3.17 -12.17 11.85
N ILE A 36 -2.74 -10.91 11.78
CA ILE A 36 -3.23 -9.84 12.65
C ILE A 36 -4.41 -9.16 11.97
N PHE A 37 -5.58 -9.39 12.55
CA PHE A 37 -6.82 -8.71 12.24
C PHE A 37 -7.47 -8.29 13.55
N THR A 38 -7.63 -6.98 13.74
CA THR A 38 -8.16 -6.40 14.97
C THR A 38 -9.22 -5.35 14.65
N GLY A 39 -9.80 -4.72 15.66
CA GLY A 39 -10.75 -3.63 15.44
C GLY A 39 -11.05 -2.85 16.70
N GLY A 40 -11.84 -1.79 16.54
CA GLY A 40 -12.28 -0.93 17.63
C GLY A 40 -13.39 0.04 17.20
N PRO A 41 -14.00 0.74 18.16
CA PRO A 41 -15.15 1.63 17.92
C PRO A 41 -14.81 2.91 17.14
N ASN A 42 -13.53 3.15 16.84
CA ASN A 42 -13.06 4.27 16.04
C ASN A 42 -11.70 3.91 15.42
N PRO A 43 -11.24 4.64 14.38
CA PRO A 43 -9.97 4.35 13.71
C PRO A 43 -8.77 4.34 14.66
N THR A 44 -8.72 5.26 15.63
CA THR A 44 -7.61 5.34 16.60
C THR A 44 -7.55 4.10 17.49
N ALA A 45 -8.70 3.61 17.96
CA ALA A 45 -8.78 2.40 18.77
C ALA A 45 -8.37 1.15 17.96
N ALA A 46 -8.82 1.04 16.71
CA ALA A 46 -8.43 -0.04 15.82
C ALA A 46 -6.91 -0.03 15.54
N LEU A 47 -6.32 1.16 15.33
CA LEU A 47 -4.88 1.33 15.17
C LEU A 47 -4.10 0.88 16.41
N GLN A 48 -4.54 1.31 17.60
CA GLN A 48 -3.88 0.94 18.86
C GLN A 48 -3.92 -0.58 19.08
N GLN A 49 -5.10 -1.19 18.89
CA GLN A 49 -5.27 -2.64 18.98
C GLN A 49 -4.36 -3.40 18.00
N ALA A 50 -4.23 -2.92 16.76
CA ALA A 50 -3.31 -3.51 15.80
C ALA A 50 -1.84 -3.38 16.25
N GLN A 51 -1.41 -2.24 16.78
CA GLN A 51 -0.04 -2.04 17.27
C GLN A 51 0.28 -2.96 18.46
N GLU A 52 -0.65 -3.11 19.40
CA GLU A 52 -0.52 -4.03 20.54
C GLU A 52 -0.44 -5.49 20.07
N ALA A 53 -1.27 -5.87 19.09
CA ALA A 53 -1.22 -7.21 18.48
C ALA A 53 0.12 -7.47 17.77
N ILE A 54 0.69 -6.48 17.08
CA ILE A 54 2.02 -6.60 16.46
C ILE A 54 3.10 -6.78 17.53
N GLU A 55 3.08 -5.99 18.60
CA GLU A 55 4.03 -6.12 19.71
C GLU A 55 3.98 -7.53 20.32
N GLY A 56 2.77 -8.05 20.58
CA GLY A 56 2.57 -9.40 21.08
C GLY A 56 3.09 -10.47 20.11
N TYR A 57 2.76 -10.34 18.83
CA TYR A 57 3.23 -11.26 17.78
C TYR A 57 4.76 -11.32 17.70
N LEU A 58 5.43 -10.17 17.70
CA LEU A 58 6.89 -10.10 17.62
C LEU A 58 7.56 -10.66 18.88
N THR A 59 6.92 -10.47 20.04
CA THR A 59 7.40 -11.03 21.32
C THR A 59 7.35 -12.55 21.29
N ILE A 60 6.21 -13.14 20.90
CA ILE A 60 6.05 -14.59 20.75
C ILE A 60 7.06 -15.14 19.74
N CYS A 61 7.24 -14.46 18.61
CA CYS A 61 8.22 -14.90 17.61
C CYS A 61 9.64 -14.94 18.17
N GLU A 62 10.04 -13.98 19.00
CA GLU A 62 11.35 -14.01 19.65
C GLU A 62 11.46 -15.11 20.70
N GLU A 63 10.42 -15.31 21.53
CA GLU A 63 10.40 -16.34 22.58
C GLU A 63 10.46 -17.76 22.01
N ASP A 64 9.74 -18.00 20.91
CA ASP A 64 9.67 -19.30 20.24
C ASP A 64 10.80 -19.53 19.22
N GLY A 65 11.70 -18.55 19.04
CA GLY A 65 12.79 -18.61 18.05
C GLY A 65 12.30 -18.61 16.59
N LEU A 66 11.10 -18.08 16.34
CA LEU A 66 10.51 -17.97 15.01
C LEU A 66 11.08 -16.75 14.24
N PRO A 67 11.01 -16.75 12.90
CA PRO A 67 11.41 -15.60 12.09
C PRO A 67 10.61 -14.34 12.44
N ILE A 68 11.30 -13.27 12.85
CA ILE A 68 10.69 -11.98 13.16
C ILE A 68 10.36 -11.25 11.85
N CYS A 69 9.07 -11.01 11.60
CA CYS A 69 8.64 -10.17 10.48
C CYS A 69 9.14 -8.73 10.67
N LYS A 70 9.62 -8.10 9.59
CA LYS A 70 10.08 -6.70 9.60
C LYS A 70 9.05 -5.85 8.86
N PRO A 71 8.80 -4.60 9.31
CA PRO A 71 7.96 -3.68 8.58
C PRO A 71 8.59 -3.43 7.22
N LYS A 72 7.82 -3.63 6.15
CA LYS A 72 8.23 -3.22 4.82
C LYS A 72 7.86 -1.76 4.62
N PRO A 73 8.65 -0.99 3.85
CA PRO A 73 8.21 0.34 3.44
C PRO A 73 6.88 0.20 2.70
N ALA A 74 5.90 1.04 3.06
CA ALA A 74 4.54 1.03 2.49
C ALA A 74 4.51 1.18 0.96
N TYR A 75 5.62 1.64 0.39
CA TYR A 75 5.84 1.70 -1.04
C TYR A 75 7.27 1.27 -1.35
N THR A 76 7.42 0.34 -2.28
CA THR A 76 8.69 0.08 -2.94
C THR A 76 8.69 0.87 -4.24
N GLU A 77 9.80 1.57 -4.54
CA GLU A 77 9.98 2.19 -5.86
C GLU A 77 10.00 1.14 -6.99
N GLU A 78 10.17 -0.13 -6.63
CA GLU A 78 10.10 -1.27 -7.52
C GLU A 78 8.67 -1.81 -7.65
N ILE A 79 8.18 -1.88 -8.89
CA ILE A 79 6.93 -2.54 -9.24
C ILE A 79 7.21 -3.74 -10.15
N THR A 80 6.63 -4.90 -9.81
CA THR A 80 6.68 -6.08 -10.69
C THR A 80 5.33 -6.23 -11.38
N VAL A 81 5.31 -6.11 -12.70
CA VAL A 81 4.09 -6.24 -13.51
C VAL A 81 4.25 -7.34 -14.56
N ARG A 82 3.21 -8.16 -14.75
CA ARG A 82 3.14 -9.10 -15.87
C ARG A 82 2.47 -8.41 -17.05
N LEU A 83 3.23 -8.23 -18.13
CA LEU A 83 2.74 -7.58 -19.35
C LEU A 83 2.48 -8.61 -20.45
N PRO A 84 1.44 -8.44 -21.29
CA PRO A 84 1.31 -9.20 -22.52
C PRO A 84 2.57 -9.07 -23.38
N ARG A 85 2.93 -10.15 -24.09
CA ARG A 85 4.18 -10.22 -24.87
C ARG A 85 4.33 -9.06 -25.85
N ASP A 86 3.24 -8.66 -26.51
CA ASP A 86 3.27 -7.60 -27.51
C ASP A 86 3.45 -6.22 -26.88
N VAL A 87 2.84 -5.98 -25.71
CA VAL A 87 3.04 -4.74 -24.93
C VAL A 87 4.49 -4.62 -24.48
N HIS A 88 5.05 -5.70 -23.92
CA HIS A 88 6.45 -5.73 -23.51
C HIS A 88 7.40 -5.46 -24.69
N ARG A 89 7.16 -6.11 -25.84
CA ARG A 89 7.95 -5.89 -27.08
C ARG A 89 7.85 -4.45 -27.56
N HIS A 90 6.67 -3.85 -27.49
CA HIS A 90 6.46 -2.47 -27.92
C HIS A 90 7.24 -1.49 -27.04
N LEU A 91 7.15 -1.64 -25.71
CA LEU A 91 7.88 -0.82 -24.74
C LEU A 91 9.40 -0.92 -24.95
N LEU A 92 9.93 -2.12 -25.14
CA LEU A 92 11.34 -2.35 -25.43
C LEU A 92 11.82 -1.57 -26.66
N ARG A 93 11.10 -1.71 -27.79
CA ARG A 93 11.46 -1.01 -29.03
C ARG A 93 11.32 0.50 -28.90
N HIS A 94 10.35 0.96 -28.12
CA HIS A 94 10.15 2.39 -27.87
C HIS A 94 11.32 2.98 -27.07
N ALA A 95 11.72 2.30 -26.00
CA ALA A 95 12.88 2.67 -25.17
C ALA A 95 14.18 2.68 -25.98
N GLU A 96 14.41 1.64 -26.78
CA GLU A 96 15.58 1.53 -27.67
C GLU A 96 15.66 2.70 -28.67
N ARG A 97 14.54 3.07 -29.31
CA ARG A 97 14.49 4.19 -30.26
C ARG A 97 14.79 5.54 -29.62
N GLN A 98 14.46 5.71 -28.34
CA GLN A 98 14.73 6.93 -27.60
C GLN A 98 16.10 6.92 -26.91
N GLY A 99 16.83 5.79 -26.93
CA GLY A 99 18.08 5.64 -26.19
C GLY A 99 17.88 5.70 -24.67
N ARG A 100 16.70 5.29 -24.17
CA ARG A 100 16.32 5.34 -22.75
C ARG A 100 16.07 3.95 -22.20
N SER A 101 16.07 3.82 -20.88
CA SER A 101 15.65 2.58 -20.21
C SER A 101 14.14 2.36 -20.32
N ILE A 102 13.71 1.10 -20.19
CA ILE A 102 12.29 0.75 -20.15
C ILE A 102 11.61 1.42 -18.95
N GLN A 103 12.29 1.51 -17.80
CA GLN A 103 11.74 2.14 -16.62
C GLN A 103 11.42 3.63 -16.86
N GLU A 104 12.33 4.38 -17.47
CA GLU A 104 12.10 5.80 -17.76
C GLU A 104 10.92 6.03 -18.71
N VAL A 105 10.77 5.17 -19.73
CA VAL A 105 9.63 5.22 -20.65
C VAL A 105 8.32 4.88 -19.94
N ILE A 106 8.32 3.84 -19.10
CA ILE A 106 7.13 3.46 -18.33
C ILE A 106 6.71 4.60 -17.41
N SER A 107 7.64 5.19 -16.66
CA SER A 107 7.35 6.29 -15.75
C SER A 107 6.74 7.48 -16.48
N GLU A 108 7.31 7.91 -17.61
CA GLU A 108 6.77 9.03 -18.38
C GLU A 108 5.34 8.74 -18.89
N ILE A 109 5.11 7.55 -19.46
CA ILE A 109 3.78 7.18 -19.97
C ILE A 109 2.75 7.19 -18.83
N LEU A 110 3.11 6.66 -17.65
CA LEU A 110 2.23 6.65 -16.49
C LEU A 110 1.96 8.07 -15.97
N GLU A 111 2.96 8.94 -15.90
CA GLU A 111 2.80 10.34 -15.48
C GLU A 111 1.87 11.11 -16.43
N GLN A 112 2.05 10.94 -17.75
CA GLN A 112 1.20 11.56 -18.76
C GLN A 112 -0.25 11.10 -18.64
N GLU A 113 -0.46 9.80 -18.47
CA GLU A 113 -1.80 9.23 -18.36
C GLU A 113 -2.52 9.70 -17.07
N LEU A 114 -1.82 9.69 -15.93
CA LEU A 114 -2.35 10.22 -14.68
C LEU A 114 -2.71 11.71 -14.82
N HIS A 115 -1.87 12.51 -15.46
CA HIS A 115 -2.14 13.92 -15.74
C HIS A 115 -3.40 14.12 -16.61
N ASN A 116 -3.57 13.32 -17.65
CA ASN A 116 -4.72 13.38 -18.56
C ASN A 116 -6.04 13.04 -17.84
N GLN A 117 -6.03 12.11 -16.89
CA GLN A 117 -7.21 11.77 -16.10
C GLN A 117 -7.61 12.91 -15.16
N HIS A 118 -6.65 13.56 -14.51
CA HIS A 118 -6.92 14.71 -13.64
C HIS A 118 -7.49 15.92 -14.40
N THR A 119 -6.97 16.22 -15.58
CA THR A 119 -7.46 17.33 -16.41
C THR A 119 -8.85 17.06 -17.00
N SER A 120 -9.13 15.82 -17.38
CA SER A 120 -10.43 15.39 -17.93
C SER A 120 -11.52 15.36 -16.86
N SER A 121 -11.19 14.97 -15.62
CA SER A 121 -12.13 14.99 -14.50
C SER A 121 -12.54 16.43 -14.11
N ARG A 122 -11.58 17.37 -14.18
CA ARG A 122 -11.82 18.81 -13.91
C ARG A 122 -12.73 19.49 -14.95
N ARG A 123 -12.76 19.00 -16.19
CA ARG A 123 -13.65 19.51 -17.25
C ARG A 123 -15.10 19.03 -17.11
N ARG A 124 -15.34 17.86 -16.50
CA ARG A 124 -16.70 17.33 -16.31
C ARG A 124 -17.47 18.07 -15.22
N THR A 125 -16.81 18.59 -14.19
CA THR A 125 -17.47 19.34 -13.11
C THR A 125 -18.03 20.70 -13.57
N VAL A 126 -17.44 21.33 -14.60
CA VAL A 126 -17.83 22.67 -15.05
C VAL A 126 -19.12 22.64 -15.91
N HIS A 127 -19.48 21.51 -16.51
CA HIS A 127 -20.68 21.39 -17.35
C HIS A 127 -21.96 21.02 -16.59
N SER A 128 -21.90 20.77 -15.27
CA SER A 128 -23.08 20.42 -14.47
C SER A 128 -23.71 21.60 -13.71
N ASN A 129 -23.13 22.80 -13.80
CA ASN A 129 -23.61 24.02 -13.09
C ASN A 129 -24.24 25.07 -14.04
N ARG A 130 -24.77 24.65 -15.18
CA ARG A 130 -25.64 25.48 -16.04
C ARG A 130 -26.98 24.78 -16.28
N LEU A 131 -27.79 24.70 -15.24
CA LEU A 131 -29.24 24.60 -15.31
C LEU A 131 -29.83 25.42 -14.17
#